data_AF-A0A921MF84-F1
#
_entry.id   AF-A0A921MF84-F1
#
_cell.length_a   1.000
_cell.length_b   1.000
_cell.length_c   1.000
_cell.angle_alpha   90.00
_cell.angle_beta   90.00
_cell.angle_gamma   90.00
#
_symmetry.space_group_name_H-M   'P 1'
#
loop_
_entity.id
_entity.type
_entity.pdbx_description
1 polymer ?
#
loop_
_entity_poly.entity_id
_entity_poly.type
_entity_poly.pdbx_seq_one_letter_code
_entity_poly.pdbx_strand_id
1 'polypeptide(L)'
;MFDDRKDEWATEREQLKAVLSAEDYEAAGRTILDAHYTDPALITAMWQSLSDLGLDAGKVIEPGSGSGNFIGAAPAGMTMTGVEIDPITSSIARHLYPDADIRNESYAETTIRPDSFDAAIGNVPFGRARLLDETWNPGQRFNVHEHFIRKSLGGLHDGGVMAVVTSASTSDRRNPVLRAEVAAEADLLGAVRLPNGAHRRQAGTDVATDVLILRKRMPGEEPTQETLDWQTATPVTVTDSQRGLESEQRLNTYYQRRPENVLGRLDVSGQWGNLAIVADDLTTVPEQLRGRLAAITAAAVAAGRGYSPLSAAAEAARDHRAATETSLTPGTVVEEDGQFQKVTGQGYLQPITVPKNAAAEVRSLMGLRDAMSALMRDQAATVADTAESVQLREDARAAWEAHVDRYGPVNRWTPKWKTVTQKNEETGETEKVREETREAPKATRIMRQDPGFALVMAAEQFNDEAQTATPSDILTKRTVTVERPLLGADTAEEALVLAINATGSADLEQVAVRLGTDVPTARQELGTLVFDDPEDESSIITRAEYLSGHIRDKLEVARAKAEQDPEGPWQ
;
A
#
# COMPACT_ATOMS: atom_id res chain seq x y z
N MET A 1 -26.90 10.84 9.21
CA MET A 1 -27.01 12.04 8.35
C MET A 1 -27.45 11.69 6.92
N PHE A 2 -26.76 10.81 6.19
CA PHE A 2 -27.05 10.53 4.77
C PHE A 2 -27.92 9.30 4.46
N ASP A 3 -28.33 8.50 5.47
CA ASP A 3 -29.29 7.40 5.25
C ASP A 3 -30.70 7.98 5.13
N ASP A 4 -31.24 8.01 3.91
CA ASP A 4 -32.58 8.55 3.61
C ASP A 4 -33.72 7.75 4.27
N ARG A 5 -33.43 6.56 4.82
CA ARG A 5 -34.41 5.75 5.56
C ARG A 5 -34.52 6.15 7.03
N LYS A 6 -33.64 7.05 7.51
CA LYS A 6 -33.63 7.54 8.89
C LYS A 6 -34.11 8.99 8.93
N ASP A 7 -35.29 9.18 9.51
CA ASP A 7 -35.90 10.50 9.68
C ASP A 7 -35.22 11.34 10.78
N GLU A 8 -34.46 10.70 11.66
CA GLU A 8 -33.79 11.34 12.81
C GLU A 8 -32.80 12.46 12.43
N TRP A 9 -32.32 12.49 11.18
CA TRP A 9 -31.38 13.49 10.64
C TRP A 9 -31.94 14.25 9.43
N ALA A 10 -33.27 14.25 9.22
CA ALA A 10 -33.86 14.80 8.00
C ALA A 10 -33.59 16.31 7.85
N THR A 11 -33.59 17.06 8.96
CA THR A 11 -33.33 18.51 8.94
C THR A 11 -31.87 18.81 8.59
N GLU A 12 -30.92 18.13 9.23
CA GLU A 12 -29.48 18.27 8.96
C GLU A 12 -29.13 17.86 7.54
N ARG A 13 -29.81 16.83 7.00
CA ARG A 13 -29.65 16.38 5.61
C ARG A 13 -30.10 17.42 4.60
N GLU A 14 -31.26 18.05 4.81
CA GLU A 14 -31.75 19.14 3.95
C GLU A 14 -30.84 20.38 4.05
N GLN A 15 -30.32 20.69 5.25
CA GLN A 15 -29.33 21.74 5.42
C GLN A 15 -28.03 21.44 4.67
N LEU A 16 -27.52 20.20 4.72
CA LEU A 16 -26.34 19.80 3.94
C LEU A 16 -26.59 19.92 2.43
N LYS A 17 -27.73 19.44 1.93
CA LYS A 17 -28.10 19.55 0.50
C LYS A 17 -28.23 21.00 0.02
N ALA A 18 -28.56 21.92 0.92
CA ALA A 18 -28.67 23.34 0.59
C ALA A 18 -27.31 24.05 0.52
N VAL A 19 -26.28 23.52 1.18
CA VAL A 19 -24.94 24.14 1.27
C VAL A 19 -23.93 23.46 0.35
N LEU A 20 -24.06 22.16 0.09
CA LEU A 20 -23.19 21.38 -0.79
C LEU A 20 -23.71 21.35 -2.22
N SER A 21 -22.80 21.27 -3.19
CA SER A 21 -23.18 20.91 -4.56
C SER A 21 -23.64 19.44 -4.60
N ALA A 22 -24.32 19.04 -5.69
CA ALA A 22 -24.73 17.65 -5.85
C ALA A 22 -23.54 16.68 -5.90
N GLU A 23 -22.42 17.11 -6.49
CA GLU A 23 -21.19 16.34 -6.59
C GLU A 23 -20.50 16.22 -5.22
N ASP A 24 -20.40 17.32 -4.47
CA ASP A 24 -19.86 17.32 -3.10
C ASP A 24 -20.70 16.46 -2.15
N TYR A 25 -22.03 16.50 -2.31
CA TYR A 25 -22.94 15.70 -1.52
C TYR A 25 -22.80 14.19 -1.82
N GLU A 26 -22.60 13.81 -3.09
CA GLU A 26 -22.26 12.43 -3.45
C GLU A 26 -20.88 12.02 -2.91
N ALA A 27 -19.88 12.89 -3.02
CA ALA A 27 -18.53 12.63 -2.51
C ALA A 27 -18.55 12.37 -1.00
N ALA A 28 -19.20 13.25 -0.23
CA ALA A 28 -19.40 13.09 1.21
C ALA A 28 -20.18 11.81 1.57
N GLY A 29 -21.12 11.41 0.69
CA GLY A 29 -21.86 10.17 0.83
C GLY A 29 -20.99 8.91 0.67
N ARG A 30 -19.98 8.96 -0.21
CA ARG A 30 -19.06 7.85 -0.45
C ARG A 30 -18.05 7.66 0.69
N THR A 31 -17.75 8.71 1.45
CA THR A 31 -16.73 8.71 2.52
C THR A 31 -17.30 8.35 3.90
N ILE A 32 -18.61 8.11 4.04
CA ILE A 32 -19.29 7.81 5.33
C ILE A 32 -18.69 6.60 6.04
N LEU A 33 -18.34 5.55 5.29
CA LEU A 33 -17.84 4.30 5.88
C LEU A 33 -16.44 4.47 6.48
N ASP A 34 -15.68 5.47 6.04
CA ASP A 34 -14.29 5.71 6.41
C ASP A 34 -14.10 6.97 7.29
N ALA A 35 -15.14 7.81 7.43
CA ALA A 35 -15.13 9.01 8.27
C ALA A 35 -15.18 8.66 9.76
N HIS A 36 -14.07 8.18 10.31
CA HIS A 36 -13.92 7.83 11.71
C HIS A 36 -13.23 8.95 12.50
N TYR A 37 -13.99 9.66 13.34
CA TYR A 37 -13.39 10.64 14.26
C TYR A 37 -12.71 9.90 15.42
N THR A 38 -11.42 10.18 15.66
CA THR A 38 -10.67 9.65 16.81
C THR A 38 -10.92 10.52 18.05
N ASP A 39 -11.12 9.89 19.21
CA ASP A 39 -11.34 10.62 20.47
C ASP A 39 -10.12 11.51 20.81
N PRO A 40 -10.32 12.81 21.12
CA PRO A 40 -9.22 13.73 21.42
C PRO A 40 -8.26 13.25 22.50
N ALA A 41 -8.76 12.50 23.50
CA ALA A 41 -7.91 11.98 24.57
C ALA A 41 -6.95 10.89 24.07
N LEU A 42 -7.34 10.12 23.05
CA LEU A 42 -6.45 9.14 22.39
C LEU A 42 -5.41 9.87 21.54
N ILE A 43 -5.83 10.90 20.79
CA ILE A 43 -4.93 11.74 19.99
C ILE A 43 -3.84 12.36 20.86
N THR A 44 -4.22 12.95 22.01
CA THR A 44 -3.26 13.51 22.96
C THR A 44 -2.30 12.45 23.50
N ALA A 45 -2.78 11.24 23.81
CA ALA A 45 -1.91 10.16 24.28
C ALA A 45 -0.92 9.70 23.20
N MET A 46 -1.33 9.66 21.93
CA MET A 46 -0.45 9.32 20.81
C MET A 46 0.61 10.39 20.56
N TRP A 47 0.25 11.67 20.57
CA TRP A 47 1.23 12.76 20.47
C TRP A 47 2.22 12.73 21.64
N GLN A 48 1.73 12.54 22.86
CA GLN A 48 2.60 12.39 24.04
C GLN A 48 3.59 11.23 23.86
N SER A 49 3.16 10.10 23.28
CA SER A 49 4.06 8.97 23.02
C SER A 49 5.21 9.31 22.06
N LEU A 50 4.96 10.13 21.03
CA LEU A 50 6.02 10.59 20.13
C LEU A 50 6.98 11.56 20.84
N SER A 51 6.46 12.47 21.66
CA SER A 51 7.29 13.36 22.48
C SER A 51 8.11 12.59 23.52
N ASP A 52 7.54 11.57 24.16
CA ASP A 52 8.24 10.72 25.13
C ASP A 52 9.39 9.93 24.47
N LEU A 53 9.29 9.64 23.17
CA LEU A 53 10.38 9.04 22.39
C LEU A 53 11.49 10.03 22.02
N GLY A 54 11.30 11.33 22.28
CA GLY A 54 12.27 12.40 22.03
C GLY A 54 12.01 13.24 20.77
N LEU A 55 10.83 13.14 20.16
CA LEU A 55 10.45 14.00 19.02
C LEU A 55 9.84 15.33 19.53
N ASP A 56 10.68 16.36 19.63
CA ASP A 56 10.26 17.70 20.05
C ASP A 56 9.86 18.61 18.88
N ALA A 57 10.44 18.38 17.70
CA ALA A 57 10.16 19.09 16.46
C ALA A 57 10.48 18.20 15.26
N GLY A 58 9.77 18.40 14.14
CA GLY A 58 9.99 17.61 12.93
C GLY A 58 8.88 17.72 11.90
N LYS A 59 9.10 17.12 10.73
CA LYS A 59 8.09 16.97 9.67
C LYS A 59 7.27 15.72 9.93
N VAL A 60 5.96 15.87 9.99
CA VAL A 60 5.04 14.78 10.34
C VAL A 60 3.97 14.62 9.28
N ILE A 61 3.69 13.38 8.88
CA ILE A 61 2.59 13.07 7.97
C ILE A 61 1.41 12.43 8.68
N GLU A 62 0.20 12.91 8.37
CA GLU A 62 -1.07 12.28 8.73
C GLU A 62 -1.76 11.71 7.47
N PRO A 63 -1.79 10.38 7.28
CA PRO A 63 -2.46 9.77 6.15
C PRO A 63 -3.96 9.62 6.41
N GLY A 64 -4.82 10.17 5.54
CA GLY A 64 -6.26 10.21 5.76
C GLY A 64 -6.65 11.18 6.87
N SER A 65 -6.22 12.44 6.76
CA SER A 65 -6.29 13.41 7.87
C SER A 65 -7.70 13.86 8.25
N GLY A 66 -8.70 13.57 7.43
CA GLY A 66 -10.07 14.07 7.62
C GLY A 66 -10.08 15.59 7.74
N SER A 67 -10.74 16.09 8.78
CA SER A 67 -10.75 17.53 9.13
C SER A 67 -9.54 18.00 9.94
N GLY A 68 -8.55 17.12 10.19
CA GLY A 68 -7.24 17.44 10.79
C GLY A 68 -7.20 17.42 12.32
N ASN A 69 -7.84 16.46 12.99
CA ASN A 69 -7.83 16.41 14.46
C ASN A 69 -6.43 16.14 15.04
N PHE A 70 -5.62 15.29 14.41
CA PHE A 70 -4.23 15.09 14.85
C PHE A 70 -3.38 16.33 14.56
N ILE A 71 -3.58 16.98 13.40
CA ILE A 71 -2.93 18.26 13.06
C ILE A 71 -3.23 19.33 14.12
N GLY A 72 -4.50 19.48 14.53
CA GLY A 72 -4.88 20.48 15.53
C GLY A 72 -4.36 20.21 16.95
N ALA A 73 -4.01 18.95 17.25
CA ALA A 73 -3.42 18.55 18.52
C ALA A 73 -1.88 18.48 18.50
N ALA A 74 -1.26 18.80 17.36
CA ALA A 74 0.19 18.69 17.20
C ALA A 74 0.96 19.65 18.13
N PRO A 75 2.07 19.21 18.75
CA PRO A 75 2.99 20.10 19.44
C PRO A 75 3.53 21.19 18.50
N ALA A 76 3.85 22.37 19.04
CA ALA A 76 4.23 23.54 18.25
C ALA A 76 5.47 23.37 17.36
N GLY A 77 6.36 22.40 17.66
CA GLY A 77 7.54 22.10 16.86
C GLY A 77 7.27 21.29 15.59
N MET A 78 6.02 20.88 15.33
CA MET A 78 5.68 20.00 14.22
C MET A 78 5.30 20.76 12.96
N THR A 79 5.88 20.38 11.84
CA THR A 79 5.44 20.78 10.50
C THR A 79 4.57 19.67 9.93
N MET A 80 3.27 19.92 9.84
CA MET A 80 2.28 18.89 9.48
C MET A 80 2.03 18.83 7.97
N THR A 81 1.97 17.62 7.43
CA THR A 81 1.40 17.32 6.12
C THR A 81 0.20 16.40 6.30
N GLY A 82 -0.99 16.85 5.93
CA GLY A 82 -2.21 16.04 5.94
C GLY A 82 -2.59 15.63 4.52
N VAL A 83 -2.94 14.37 4.31
CA VAL A 83 -3.48 13.91 3.01
C VAL A 83 -4.90 13.44 3.22
N GLU A 84 -5.85 14.02 2.50
CA GLU A 84 -7.26 13.69 2.63
C GLU A 84 -7.94 13.62 1.26
N ILE A 85 -8.67 12.52 1.02
CA ILE A 85 -9.33 12.29 -0.28
C ILE A 85 -10.61 13.12 -0.41
N ASP A 86 -11.31 13.38 0.69
CA ASP A 86 -12.57 14.12 0.69
C ASP A 86 -12.33 15.64 0.51
N PRO A 87 -12.88 16.27 -0.54
CA PRO A 87 -12.66 17.68 -0.82
C PRO A 87 -13.25 18.61 0.25
N ILE A 88 -14.30 18.20 0.96
CA ILE A 88 -14.94 19.00 2.00
C ILE A 88 -14.08 18.97 3.26
N THR A 89 -13.70 17.79 3.74
CA THR A 89 -12.93 17.71 4.99
C THR A 89 -11.51 18.23 4.81
N SER A 90 -10.89 18.03 3.64
CA SER A 90 -9.61 18.67 3.31
C SER A 90 -9.71 20.20 3.25
N SER A 91 -10.80 20.75 2.70
CA SER A 91 -11.07 22.19 2.72
C SER A 91 -11.24 22.70 4.15
N ILE A 92 -11.98 21.99 5.01
CA ILE A 92 -12.11 22.33 6.44
C ILE A 92 -10.74 22.33 7.11
N ALA A 93 -9.92 21.29 6.92
CA ALA A 93 -8.58 21.20 7.49
C ALA A 93 -7.69 22.37 7.05
N ARG A 94 -7.71 22.75 5.77
CA ARG A 94 -6.97 23.93 5.25
C ARG A 94 -7.35 25.23 5.93
N HIS A 95 -8.64 25.42 6.24
CA HIS A 95 -9.11 26.62 6.91
C HIS A 95 -8.77 26.64 8.40
N LEU A 96 -8.83 25.47 9.07
CA LEU A 96 -8.49 25.33 10.47
C LEU A 96 -6.98 25.45 10.73
N TYR A 97 -6.17 24.93 9.80
CA TYR A 97 -4.73 24.77 9.97
C TYR A 97 -3.96 25.36 8.77
N PRO A 98 -3.93 26.70 8.64
CA PRO A 98 -3.29 27.36 7.49
C PRO A 98 -1.78 27.14 7.40
N ASP A 99 -1.13 26.75 8.51
CA ASP A 99 0.30 26.45 8.56
C ASP A 99 0.64 25.00 8.16
N ALA A 100 -0.37 24.13 8.00
CA ALA A 100 -0.19 22.74 7.58
C ALA A 100 -0.31 22.58 6.05
N ASP A 101 0.51 21.69 5.47
CA ASP A 101 0.37 21.29 4.07
C ASP A 101 -0.76 20.26 3.93
N ILE A 102 -1.96 20.70 3.58
CA ILE A 102 -3.11 19.81 3.38
C ILE A 102 -3.30 19.51 1.88
N ARG A 103 -3.15 18.24 1.52
CA ARG A 103 -3.28 17.75 0.15
C ARG A 103 -4.62 17.05 -0.04
N ASN A 104 -5.43 17.57 -0.96
CA ASN A 104 -6.68 16.93 -1.33
C ASN A 104 -6.44 15.94 -2.47
N GLU A 105 -6.06 14.72 -2.14
CA GLU A 105 -5.73 13.67 -3.10
C GLU A 105 -5.81 12.28 -2.41
N SER A 106 -5.82 11.23 -3.21
CA SER A 106 -5.71 9.86 -2.69
C SER A 106 -4.31 9.63 -2.12
N TYR A 107 -4.22 9.15 -0.87
CA TYR A 107 -2.93 8.80 -0.30
C TYR A 107 -2.21 7.69 -1.07
N ALA A 108 -2.94 6.85 -1.83
CA ALA A 108 -2.32 5.86 -2.71
C ALA A 108 -1.56 6.52 -3.87
N GLU A 109 -2.05 7.65 -4.37
CA GLU A 109 -1.46 8.40 -5.48
C GLU A 109 -0.44 9.45 -5.01
N THR A 110 -0.53 9.89 -3.75
CA THR A 110 0.46 10.79 -3.15
C THR A 110 1.86 10.22 -3.27
N THR A 111 2.78 10.97 -3.86
CA THR A 111 4.18 10.55 -3.90
C THR A 111 4.82 10.76 -2.53
N ILE A 112 5.08 9.65 -1.83
CA ILE A 112 5.84 9.62 -0.57
C ILE A 112 7.20 9.03 -0.87
N ARG A 113 8.23 9.87 -0.84
CA ARG A 113 9.62 9.45 -1.05
C ARG A 113 10.24 8.98 0.27
N PRO A 114 11.20 8.05 0.26
CA PRO A 114 11.97 7.72 1.46
C PRO A 114 12.60 8.96 2.10
N ASP A 115 12.78 8.92 3.43
CA ASP A 115 13.43 9.96 4.22
C ASP A 115 12.77 11.34 4.11
N SER A 116 11.45 11.39 3.88
CA SER A 116 10.69 12.64 3.75
C SER A 116 10.21 13.19 5.09
N PHE A 117 9.97 12.31 6.07
CA PHE A 117 9.33 12.66 7.33
C PHE A 117 10.13 12.16 8.55
N ASP A 118 10.02 12.91 9.64
CA ASP A 118 10.54 12.54 10.96
C ASP A 118 9.56 11.62 11.70
N ALA A 119 8.26 11.82 11.46
CA ALA A 119 7.23 10.94 12.00
C ALA A 119 6.00 10.77 11.11
N ALA A 120 5.22 9.74 11.42
CA ALA A 120 3.87 9.55 10.91
C ALA A 120 2.91 9.32 12.08
N ILE A 121 1.74 9.97 12.04
CA ILE A 121 0.73 9.83 13.09
C ILE A 121 -0.67 9.84 12.48
N GLY A 122 -1.59 9.06 13.02
CA GLY A 122 -2.99 9.16 12.61
C GLY A 122 -3.80 7.90 12.84
N ASN A 123 -5.02 7.89 12.28
CA ASN A 123 -5.92 6.74 12.25
C ASN A 123 -6.05 6.27 10.80
N VAL A 124 -5.43 5.14 10.45
CA VAL A 124 -5.48 4.66 9.07
C VAL A 124 -6.87 4.14 8.73
N PRO A 125 -7.37 4.31 7.49
CA PRO A 125 -8.72 3.87 7.11
C PRO A 125 -8.87 2.35 7.21
N PHE A 126 -10.05 1.87 7.62
CA PHE A 126 -10.31 0.45 7.81
C PHE A 126 -11.10 -0.14 6.64
N GLY A 127 -10.41 -0.89 5.78
CA GLY A 127 -11.09 -1.52 4.66
C GLY A 127 -10.35 -2.72 4.09
N ARG A 128 -11.06 -3.45 3.23
CA ARG A 128 -10.50 -4.54 2.41
C ARG A 128 -10.08 -4.08 1.01
N ALA A 129 -10.37 -2.82 0.67
CA ALA A 129 -9.94 -2.22 -0.59
C ALA A 129 -8.42 -2.37 -0.74
N ARG A 130 -7.95 -2.66 -1.94
CA ARG A 130 -6.51 -2.77 -2.25
C ARG A 130 -6.21 -1.72 -3.30
N LEU A 131 -5.42 -0.72 -2.93
CA LEU A 131 -5.15 0.43 -3.78
C LEU A 131 -3.83 0.20 -4.52
N LEU A 132 -3.78 0.59 -5.81
CA LEU A 132 -2.55 0.53 -6.58
C LEU A 132 -1.58 1.63 -6.10
N ASP A 133 -0.38 1.21 -5.76
CA ASP A 133 0.76 2.09 -5.53
C ASP A 133 2.01 1.30 -5.94
N GLU A 134 2.63 1.67 -7.05
CA GLU A 134 3.74 0.91 -7.63
C GLU A 134 4.98 0.87 -6.72
N THR A 135 5.11 1.83 -5.81
CA THR A 135 6.27 1.92 -4.91
C THR A 135 6.02 1.14 -3.63
N TRP A 136 4.91 1.44 -2.94
CA TRP A 136 4.67 0.94 -1.59
C TRP A 136 3.63 -0.19 -1.51
N ASN A 137 2.83 -0.39 -2.57
CA ASN A 137 1.91 -1.51 -2.71
C ASN A 137 1.94 -2.18 -4.10
N PRO A 138 3.13 -2.52 -4.67
CA PRO A 138 3.17 -3.23 -5.94
C PRO A 138 2.33 -4.51 -5.91
N GLY A 139 1.60 -4.73 -7.01
CA GLY A 139 0.68 -5.85 -7.17
C GLY A 139 -0.54 -5.82 -6.24
N GLN A 140 -0.80 -4.69 -5.56
CA GLN A 140 -1.93 -4.53 -4.63
C GLN A 140 -1.97 -5.63 -3.55
N ARG A 141 -0.79 -5.97 -3.03
CA ARG A 141 -0.64 -7.05 -2.05
C ARG A 141 -1.27 -6.72 -0.70
N PHE A 142 -1.33 -5.43 -0.36
CA PHE A 142 -1.92 -4.90 0.88
C PHE A 142 -3.32 -4.35 0.66
N ASN A 143 -4.15 -4.52 1.68
CA ASN A 143 -5.38 -3.71 1.80
C ASN A 143 -5.04 -2.26 2.19
N VAL A 144 -6.07 -1.41 2.28
CA VAL A 144 -5.92 0.02 2.53
C VAL A 144 -5.21 0.36 3.86
N HIS A 145 -5.54 -0.30 4.97
CA HIS A 145 -4.87 -0.01 6.26
C HIS A 145 -3.40 -0.45 6.23
N GLU A 146 -3.13 -1.64 5.69
CA GLU A 146 -1.77 -2.18 5.58
C GLU A 146 -0.90 -1.34 4.65
N HIS A 147 -1.46 -0.90 3.51
CA HIS A 147 -0.79 -0.01 2.57
C HIS A 147 -0.44 1.33 3.22
N PHE A 148 -1.39 1.95 3.93
CA PHE A 148 -1.16 3.23 4.58
C PHE A 148 -0.06 3.14 5.64
N ILE A 149 -0.02 2.06 6.43
CA ILE A 149 1.07 1.78 7.38
C ILE A 149 2.40 1.61 6.64
N ARG A 150 2.45 0.75 5.61
CA ARG A 150 3.67 0.46 4.85
C ARG A 150 4.26 1.71 4.19
N LYS A 151 3.40 2.52 3.56
CA LYS A 151 3.78 3.75 2.86
C LYS A 151 4.27 4.82 3.81
N SER A 152 3.56 5.01 4.93
CA SER A 152 3.94 6.00 5.95
C SER A 152 5.28 5.63 6.59
N LEU A 153 5.49 4.35 6.91
CA LEU A 153 6.79 3.85 7.40
C LEU A 153 7.91 4.03 6.38
N GLY A 154 7.63 3.72 5.10
CA GLY A 154 8.57 3.88 4.00
C GLY A 154 9.04 5.32 3.80
N GLY A 155 8.17 6.30 4.09
CA GLY A 155 8.48 7.72 4.03
C GLY A 155 9.31 8.26 5.19
N LEU A 156 9.49 7.51 6.28
CA LEU A 156 10.31 7.94 7.40
C LEU A 156 11.81 7.85 7.07
N HIS A 157 12.61 8.70 7.70
CA HIS A 157 14.06 8.47 7.74
C HIS A 157 14.43 7.41 8.78
N ASP A 158 15.64 6.85 8.69
CA ASP A 158 16.16 5.93 9.71
C ASP A 158 16.15 6.58 11.09
N GLY A 159 15.56 5.92 12.08
CA GLY A 159 15.34 6.45 13.42
C GLY A 159 14.08 7.31 13.59
N GLY A 160 13.32 7.56 12.50
CA GLY A 160 12.00 8.18 12.55
C GLY A 160 10.96 7.29 13.25
N VAL A 161 9.89 7.91 13.78
CA VAL A 161 8.90 7.23 14.64
C VAL A 161 7.49 7.31 14.09
N MET A 162 6.66 6.31 14.37
CA MET A 162 5.26 6.27 13.91
C MET A 162 4.33 5.85 15.04
N ALA A 163 3.20 6.55 15.17
CA ALA A 163 2.11 6.20 16.07
C ALA A 163 0.78 6.15 15.30
N VAL A 164 0.23 4.96 15.08
CA VAL A 164 -0.98 4.80 14.26
C VAL A 164 -2.04 3.96 14.93
N VAL A 165 -3.30 4.40 14.81
CA VAL A 165 -4.47 3.56 15.10
C VAL A 165 -4.77 2.72 13.87
N THR A 166 -4.92 1.41 14.05
CA THR A 166 -5.30 0.46 12.99
C THR A 166 -6.28 -0.61 13.50
N SER A 167 -6.92 -1.34 12.60
CA SER A 167 -7.70 -2.53 12.95
C SER A 167 -6.82 -3.61 13.59
N ALA A 168 -7.35 -4.31 14.61
CA ALA A 168 -6.70 -5.48 15.23
C ALA A 168 -6.31 -6.57 14.20
N SER A 169 -7.00 -6.61 13.05
CA SER A 169 -6.64 -7.50 11.95
C SER A 169 -5.23 -7.27 11.41
N THR A 170 -4.65 -6.08 11.57
CA THR A 170 -3.26 -5.81 11.16
C THR A 170 -2.29 -6.72 11.90
N SER A 171 -2.51 -6.88 13.21
CA SER A 171 -1.69 -7.73 14.08
C SER A 171 -2.09 -9.20 13.97
N ASP A 172 -3.39 -9.53 13.96
CA ASP A 172 -3.84 -10.92 14.12
C ASP A 172 -3.99 -11.70 12.81
N ARG A 173 -3.94 -11.03 11.65
CA ARG A 173 -4.13 -11.70 10.36
C ARG A 173 -3.11 -12.81 10.17
N ARG A 174 -3.60 -13.93 9.64
CA ARG A 174 -2.79 -15.09 9.26
C ARG A 174 -1.65 -14.69 8.31
N ASN A 175 -1.99 -14.19 7.12
CA ASN A 175 -1.00 -13.69 6.17
C ASN A 175 -0.08 -12.62 6.81
N PRO A 176 1.23 -12.89 6.94
CA PRO A 176 2.15 -12.04 7.71
C PRO A 176 2.87 -10.99 6.86
N VAL A 177 2.59 -10.87 5.56
CA VAL A 177 3.44 -10.10 4.63
C VAL A 177 3.71 -8.68 5.12
N LEU A 178 2.68 -7.96 5.60
CA LEU A 178 2.90 -6.62 6.15
C LEU A 178 3.84 -6.68 7.36
N ARG A 179 3.58 -7.57 8.31
CA ARG A 179 4.35 -7.64 9.57
C ARG A 179 5.80 -8.04 9.31
N ALA A 180 6.02 -8.94 8.35
CA ALA A 180 7.36 -9.32 7.90
C ALA A 180 8.09 -8.14 7.21
N GLU A 181 7.41 -7.39 6.32
CA GLU A 181 8.00 -6.21 5.68
C GLU A 181 8.34 -5.11 6.70
N VAL A 182 7.42 -4.84 7.64
CA VAL A 182 7.68 -3.88 8.73
C VAL A 182 8.84 -4.36 9.60
N ALA A 183 8.88 -5.63 10.00
CA ALA A 183 9.94 -6.18 10.83
C ALA A 183 11.32 -6.17 10.16
N ALA A 184 11.38 -6.19 8.84
CA ALA A 184 12.63 -6.09 8.09
C ALA A 184 13.28 -4.70 8.22
N GLU A 185 12.49 -3.63 8.32
CA GLU A 185 13.00 -2.24 8.30
C GLU A 185 12.76 -1.44 9.59
N ALA A 186 11.89 -1.93 10.47
CA ALA A 186 11.43 -1.19 11.64
C ALA A 186 11.23 -2.09 12.86
N ASP A 187 11.22 -1.46 14.03
CA ASP A 187 10.95 -2.09 15.29
C ASP A 187 9.58 -1.72 15.83
N LEU A 188 8.81 -2.72 16.27
CA LEU A 188 7.66 -2.50 17.13
C LEU A 188 8.18 -2.18 18.52
N LEU A 189 8.13 -0.90 18.90
CA LEU A 189 8.46 -0.47 20.27
C LEU A 189 7.39 -0.98 21.24
N GLY A 190 6.14 -0.95 20.79
CA GLY A 190 5.03 -1.62 21.44
C GLY A 190 3.70 -1.34 20.75
N ALA A 191 2.67 -2.08 21.15
CA ALA A 191 1.31 -1.89 20.69
C ALA A 191 0.34 -1.98 21.87
N VAL A 192 -0.78 -1.27 21.78
CA VAL A 192 -1.85 -1.33 22.78
C VAL A 192 -3.17 -1.61 22.09
N ARG A 193 -3.85 -2.69 22.49
CA ARG A 193 -5.14 -3.08 21.94
C ARG A 193 -6.29 -2.48 22.74
N LEU A 194 -7.18 -1.79 22.04
CA LEU A 194 -8.33 -1.07 22.59
C LEU A 194 -9.61 -1.93 22.54
N PRO A 195 -10.53 -1.74 23.50
CA PRO A 195 -11.84 -2.39 23.51
C PRO A 195 -12.69 -2.10 22.29
N ASN A 196 -13.56 -3.06 21.96
CA ASN A 196 -14.66 -2.81 21.05
C ASN A 196 -15.52 -1.66 21.61
N GLY A 197 -15.86 -0.73 20.73
CA GLY A 197 -16.62 0.46 21.07
C GLY A 197 -15.83 1.60 21.72
N ALA A 198 -14.51 1.48 21.86
CA ALA A 198 -13.64 2.61 22.25
C ALA A 198 -13.80 3.82 21.31
N HIS A 199 -14.15 3.58 20.04
CA HIS A 199 -14.45 4.62 19.05
C HIS A 199 -15.95 4.80 18.77
N ARG A 200 -16.86 4.14 19.52
CA ARG A 200 -18.30 4.09 19.17
C ARG A 200 -18.97 5.47 19.18
N ARG A 201 -18.50 6.38 20.05
CA ARG A 201 -19.04 7.74 20.18
C ARG A 201 -18.69 8.64 18.99
N GLN A 202 -17.61 8.36 18.26
CA GLN A 202 -17.07 9.25 17.23
C GLN A 202 -16.93 8.59 15.84
N ALA A 203 -16.77 7.26 15.76
CA ALA A 203 -16.51 6.51 14.53
C ALA A 203 -17.61 5.48 14.17
N GLY A 204 -18.53 5.17 15.10
CA GLY A 204 -19.68 4.28 14.81
C GLY A 204 -19.34 2.80 14.53
N THR A 205 -18.10 2.38 14.71
CA THR A 205 -17.65 0.98 14.53
C THR A 205 -17.49 0.26 15.86
N ASP A 206 -17.65 -1.06 15.83
CA ASP A 206 -17.52 -1.93 17.00
C ASP A 206 -16.39 -2.95 16.85
N VAL A 207 -15.32 -2.55 16.14
CA VAL A 207 -14.16 -3.40 15.87
C VAL A 207 -13.06 -3.10 16.89
N ALA A 208 -12.33 -4.13 17.33
CA ALA A 208 -11.13 -3.95 18.13
C ALA A 208 -10.04 -3.25 17.31
N THR A 209 -9.36 -2.29 17.92
CA THR A 209 -8.30 -1.51 17.26
C THR A 209 -7.02 -1.57 18.06
N ASP A 210 -5.90 -1.42 17.37
CA ASP A 210 -4.57 -1.39 17.95
C ASP A 210 -3.98 0.01 17.75
N VAL A 211 -3.30 0.53 18.76
CA VAL A 211 -2.39 1.66 18.65
C VAL A 211 -0.98 1.09 18.52
N LEU A 212 -0.35 1.23 17.35
CA LEU A 212 1.00 0.74 17.08
C LEU A 212 2.01 1.87 17.25
N ILE A 213 3.09 1.61 18.00
CA ILE A 213 4.25 2.50 18.12
C ILE A 213 5.45 1.82 17.47
N LEU A 214 5.93 2.41 16.38
CA LEU A 214 6.99 1.88 15.53
C LEU A 214 8.15 2.87 15.44
N ARG A 215 9.36 2.35 15.26
CA ARG A 215 10.56 3.14 14.91
C ARG A 215 11.22 2.52 13.69
N LYS A 216 11.49 3.30 12.66
CA LYS A 216 12.32 2.84 11.55
C LYS A 216 13.74 2.60 12.06
N ARG A 217 14.24 1.38 11.86
CA ARG A 217 15.44 0.89 12.54
C ARG A 217 16.68 1.60 12.00
N MET A 218 17.68 1.87 12.86
CA MET A 218 18.95 2.41 12.38
C MET A 218 19.76 1.32 11.65
N PRO A 219 20.59 1.69 10.66
CA PRO A 219 21.49 0.75 10.00
C PRO A 219 22.37 -0.01 11.01
N GLY A 220 22.39 -1.34 10.90
CA GLY A 220 23.21 -2.22 11.74
C GLY A 220 22.59 -2.60 13.09
N GLU A 221 21.38 -2.13 13.40
CA GLU A 221 20.62 -2.65 14.54
C GLU A 221 19.87 -3.94 14.14
N GLU A 222 19.74 -4.86 15.09
CA GLU A 222 18.92 -6.07 14.95
C GLU A 222 17.47 -5.83 15.42
N PRO A 223 16.49 -6.61 14.91
CA PRO A 223 15.11 -6.56 15.37
C PRO A 223 14.96 -6.78 16.88
N THR A 224 14.04 -6.05 17.51
CA THR A 224 13.68 -6.30 18.92
C THR A 224 12.88 -7.59 19.10
N GLN A 225 12.84 -8.13 20.32
CA GLN A 225 12.01 -9.30 20.61
C GLN A 225 10.52 -9.00 20.39
N GLU A 226 10.07 -7.79 20.73
CA GLU A 226 8.71 -7.31 20.46
C GLU A 226 8.39 -7.34 18.95
N THR A 227 9.35 -6.93 18.11
CA THR A 227 9.24 -7.03 16.64
C THR A 227 9.09 -8.48 16.18
N LEU A 228 9.92 -9.39 16.69
CA LEU A 228 9.87 -10.81 16.34
C LEU A 228 8.55 -11.47 16.77
N ASP A 229 8.07 -11.12 17.95
CA ASP A 229 6.81 -11.65 18.49
C ASP A 229 5.62 -11.12 17.69
N TRP A 230 5.67 -9.86 17.27
CA TRP A 230 4.60 -9.28 16.47
C TRP A 230 4.48 -9.90 15.07
N GLN A 231 5.52 -10.51 14.51
CA GLN A 231 5.40 -11.15 13.19
C GLN A 231 4.42 -12.33 13.17
N THR A 232 4.26 -13.02 14.30
CA THR A 232 3.46 -14.24 14.36
C THR A 232 2.14 -14.05 15.08
N ALA A 233 1.13 -14.80 14.66
CA ALA A 233 -0.11 -14.98 15.39
C ALA A 233 -0.39 -16.48 15.49
N THR A 234 -0.83 -16.94 16.66
CA THR A 234 -1.14 -18.35 16.89
C THR A 234 -2.58 -18.51 17.37
N PRO A 235 -3.18 -19.69 17.19
CA PRO A 235 -4.49 -20.00 17.75
C PRO A 235 -4.49 -19.91 19.28
N VAL A 236 -5.56 -19.34 19.84
CA VAL A 236 -5.85 -19.26 21.27
C VAL A 236 -7.31 -19.61 21.51
N THR A 237 -7.60 -20.29 22.61
CA THR A 237 -8.99 -20.57 23.02
C THR A 237 -9.56 -19.39 23.77
N VAL A 238 -10.67 -18.85 23.29
CA VAL A 238 -11.43 -17.76 23.93
C VAL A 238 -12.83 -18.26 24.26
N THR A 239 -13.29 -18.01 25.47
CA THR A 239 -14.67 -18.34 25.88
C THR A 239 -15.60 -17.20 25.50
N ASP A 240 -16.64 -17.51 24.72
CA ASP A 240 -17.78 -16.62 24.46
C ASP A 240 -18.51 -16.38 25.79
N SER A 241 -18.42 -15.17 26.35
CA SER A 241 -19.00 -14.86 27.65
C SER A 241 -20.53 -14.91 27.67
N GLN A 242 -21.19 -14.79 26.51
CA GLN A 242 -22.64 -14.85 26.38
C GLN A 242 -23.15 -16.29 26.27
N ARG A 243 -22.43 -17.15 25.56
CA ARG A 243 -22.84 -18.52 25.27
C ARG A 243 -22.14 -19.58 26.11
N GLY A 244 -21.05 -19.23 26.78
CA GLY A 244 -20.19 -20.16 27.52
C GLY A 244 -19.47 -21.18 26.63
N LEU A 245 -19.36 -20.90 25.32
CA LEU A 245 -18.74 -21.80 24.35
C LEU A 245 -17.28 -21.40 24.13
N GLU A 246 -16.40 -22.39 24.06
CA GLU A 246 -15.02 -22.17 23.63
C GLU A 246 -14.96 -21.97 22.11
N SER A 247 -14.17 -21.00 21.68
CA SER A 247 -13.93 -20.67 20.29
C SER A 247 -12.44 -20.47 20.07
N GLU A 248 -11.89 -21.10 19.04
CA GLU A 248 -10.52 -20.87 18.63
C GLU A 248 -10.43 -19.55 17.86
N GLN A 249 -9.58 -18.65 18.33
CA GLN A 249 -9.32 -17.34 17.74
C GLN A 249 -7.83 -17.23 17.42
N ARG A 250 -7.45 -16.43 16.43
CA ARG A 250 -6.04 -16.08 16.23
C ARG A 250 -5.71 -14.82 17.01
N LEU A 251 -4.64 -14.86 17.79
CA LEU A 251 -4.13 -13.71 18.54
C LEU A 251 -2.64 -13.55 18.26
N ASN A 252 -2.22 -12.32 17.95
CA ASN A 252 -0.82 -12.01 17.75
C ASN A 252 0.05 -12.38 18.98
N THR A 253 1.19 -13.00 18.75
CA THR A 253 2.08 -13.51 19.81
C THR A 253 2.58 -12.39 20.73
N TYR A 254 2.72 -11.15 20.21
CA TYR A 254 3.01 -9.97 21.02
C TYR A 254 1.99 -9.78 22.15
N TYR A 255 0.68 -9.82 21.84
CA TYR A 255 -0.38 -9.62 22.85
C TYR A 255 -0.49 -10.79 23.82
N GLN A 256 -0.11 -12.00 23.40
CA GLN A 256 -0.02 -13.15 24.29
C GLN A 256 1.10 -12.97 25.33
N ARG A 257 2.21 -12.35 24.94
CA ARG A 257 3.37 -12.08 25.81
C ARG A 257 3.28 -10.75 26.57
N ARG A 258 2.44 -9.83 26.10
CA ARG A 258 2.14 -8.53 26.71
C ARG A 258 0.63 -8.39 26.97
N PRO A 259 0.00 -9.29 27.76
CA PRO A 259 -1.44 -9.22 28.02
C PRO A 259 -1.86 -7.92 28.69
N GLU A 260 -0.95 -7.25 29.42
CA GLU A 260 -1.17 -5.94 30.02
C GLU A 260 -1.35 -4.80 29.00
N ASN A 261 -1.02 -5.05 27.73
CA ASN A 261 -1.27 -4.12 26.62
C ASN A 261 -2.62 -4.37 25.93
N VAL A 262 -3.43 -5.31 26.40
CA VAL A 262 -4.83 -5.47 25.98
C VAL A 262 -5.71 -4.78 27.02
N LEU A 263 -6.34 -3.66 26.67
CA LEU A 263 -7.11 -2.82 27.60
C LEU A 263 -8.52 -3.36 27.86
N GLY A 264 -8.63 -4.65 28.17
CA GLY A 264 -9.89 -5.35 28.40
C GLY A 264 -9.68 -6.86 28.42
N ARG A 265 -10.78 -7.60 28.41
CA ARG A 265 -10.77 -9.06 28.37
C ARG A 265 -11.09 -9.57 26.96
N LEU A 266 -10.37 -10.62 26.53
CA LEU A 266 -10.69 -11.35 25.30
C LEU A 266 -12.08 -11.99 25.43
N ASP A 267 -12.88 -11.82 24.39
CA ASP A 267 -14.23 -12.36 24.27
C ASP A 267 -14.51 -12.67 22.79
N VAL A 268 -15.71 -13.15 22.51
CA VAL A 268 -16.17 -13.52 21.17
C VAL A 268 -17.44 -12.74 20.87
N SER A 269 -17.47 -12.06 19.71
CA SER A 269 -18.61 -11.24 19.29
C SER A 269 -19.18 -11.65 17.93
N GLY A 270 -20.47 -11.34 17.74
CA GLY A 270 -21.19 -11.57 16.49
C GLY A 270 -21.61 -13.02 16.25
N GLN A 271 -22.38 -13.23 15.18
CA GLN A 271 -22.90 -14.55 14.82
C GLN A 271 -21.80 -15.53 14.38
N TRP A 272 -20.68 -15.00 13.88
CA TRP A 272 -19.55 -15.77 13.34
C TRP A 272 -18.41 -15.97 14.34
N GLY A 273 -18.53 -15.39 15.55
CA GLY A 273 -17.57 -15.55 16.63
C GLY A 273 -16.21 -14.91 16.34
N ASN A 274 -16.17 -13.60 16.12
CA ASN A 274 -14.91 -12.87 15.95
C ASN A 274 -14.35 -12.45 17.30
N LEU A 275 -13.02 -12.46 17.44
CA LEU A 275 -12.32 -11.91 18.59
C LEU A 275 -12.79 -10.49 18.93
N ALA A 276 -13.16 -10.28 20.20
CA ALA A 276 -13.56 -9.02 20.76
C ALA A 276 -12.80 -8.74 22.06
N ILE A 277 -12.71 -7.47 22.40
CA ILE A 277 -12.12 -6.95 23.63
C ILE A 277 -13.21 -6.21 24.40
N VAL A 278 -13.58 -6.74 25.55
CA VAL A 278 -14.62 -6.17 26.40
C VAL A 278 -13.96 -5.48 27.59
N ALA A 279 -14.26 -4.20 27.76
CA ALA A 279 -13.90 -3.44 28.95
C ALA A 279 -15.13 -3.20 29.83
N ASP A 280 -14.92 -3.23 31.15
CA ASP A 280 -15.99 -2.98 32.12
C ASP A 280 -16.45 -1.51 32.09
N ASP A 281 -15.52 -0.58 31.81
CA ASP A 281 -15.78 0.85 31.68
C ASP A 281 -14.97 1.47 30.53
N LEU A 282 -15.66 1.90 29.46
CA LEU A 282 -15.01 2.55 28.32
C LEU A 282 -14.46 3.94 28.64
N THR A 283 -14.90 4.58 29.74
CA THR A 283 -14.43 5.92 30.12
C THR A 283 -13.01 5.92 30.68
N THR A 284 -12.51 4.76 31.14
CA THR A 284 -11.14 4.62 31.65
C THR A 284 -10.11 4.34 30.57
N VAL A 285 -10.55 3.97 29.35
CA VAL A 285 -9.67 3.57 28.25
C VAL A 285 -8.62 4.62 27.89
N PRO A 286 -8.93 5.94 27.80
CA PRO A 286 -7.91 6.93 27.47
C PRO A 286 -6.78 7.04 28.51
N GLU A 287 -7.11 6.92 29.80
CA GLU A 287 -6.11 6.95 30.88
C GLU A 287 -5.24 5.70 30.85
N GLN A 288 -5.86 4.52 30.68
CA GLN A 288 -5.15 3.26 30.55
C GLN A 288 -4.22 3.25 29.33
N LEU A 289 -4.69 3.76 28.18
CA LEU A 289 -3.86 3.90 26.99
C LEU A 289 -2.65 4.78 27.27
N ARG A 290 -2.84 5.96 27.87
CA ARG A 290 -1.74 6.86 28.21
C ARG A 290 -0.70 6.18 29.10
N GLY A 291 -1.15 5.47 30.14
CA GLY A 291 -0.27 4.73 31.04
C GLY A 291 0.52 3.63 30.32
N ARG A 292 -0.12 2.87 29.42
CA ARG A 292 0.56 1.83 28.64
C ARG A 292 1.54 2.39 27.61
N LEU A 293 1.16 3.45 26.89
CA LEU A 293 2.06 4.12 25.94
C LEU A 293 3.28 4.71 26.65
N ALA A 294 3.11 5.36 27.80
CA ALA A 294 4.21 5.88 28.60
C ALA A 294 5.18 4.77 29.07
N ALA A 295 4.67 3.60 29.45
CA ALA A 295 5.52 2.47 29.81
C ALA A 295 6.30 1.92 28.61
N ILE A 296 5.66 1.83 27.44
CA ILE A 296 6.28 1.40 26.18
C ILE A 296 7.40 2.37 25.77
N THR A 297 7.11 3.67 25.76
CA THR A 297 8.06 4.71 25.32
C THR A 297 9.23 4.83 26.29
N ALA A 298 8.99 4.75 27.60
CA ALA A 298 10.05 4.71 28.61
C ALA A 298 10.97 3.50 28.44
N ALA A 299 10.42 2.31 28.17
CA ALA A 299 11.22 1.11 27.91
C ALA A 299 12.06 1.25 26.62
N ALA A 300 11.46 1.80 25.55
CA ALA A 300 12.17 2.04 24.29
C ALA A 300 13.33 3.03 24.47
N VAL A 301 13.11 4.16 25.14
CA VAL A 301 14.15 5.16 25.41
C VAL A 301 15.26 4.56 26.28
N ALA A 302 14.91 3.81 27.33
CA ALA A 302 15.89 3.13 28.18
C ALA A 302 16.76 2.12 27.41
N ALA A 303 16.21 1.52 26.36
CA ALA A 303 16.92 0.61 25.46
C ALA A 303 17.68 1.32 24.31
N GLY A 304 17.69 2.67 24.28
CA GLY A 304 18.30 3.45 23.20
C GLY A 304 17.54 3.40 21.87
N ARG A 305 16.25 3.04 21.91
CA ARG A 305 15.36 2.88 20.74
C ARG A 305 14.34 4.03 20.61
N GLY A 306 14.68 5.22 21.12
CA GLY A 306 13.89 6.44 20.92
C GLY A 306 14.04 7.03 19.51
N TYR A 307 13.35 8.13 19.24
CA TYR A 307 13.54 8.92 18.03
C TYR A 307 15.01 9.31 17.87
N SER A 308 15.54 9.23 16.65
CA SER A 308 16.92 9.62 16.33
C SER A 308 16.91 10.75 15.30
N PRO A 309 17.27 11.99 15.67
CA PRO A 309 17.19 13.12 14.75
C PRO A 309 18.17 12.98 13.59
N LEU A 310 17.80 13.55 12.45
CA LEU A 310 18.71 13.72 11.33
C LEU A 310 19.88 14.64 11.72
N SER A 311 21.01 14.46 11.05
CA SER A 311 22.08 15.47 11.10
C SER A 311 21.64 16.72 10.33
N ALA A 312 22.12 17.90 10.71
CA ALA A 312 21.83 19.14 9.99
C ALA A 312 22.15 19.07 8.48
N ALA A 313 23.17 18.29 8.09
CA ALA A 313 23.50 18.05 6.69
C ALA A 313 22.44 17.18 5.98
N ALA A 314 21.93 16.15 6.65
CA ALA A 314 20.88 15.28 6.13
C ALA A 314 19.52 16.02 6.05
N GLU A 315 19.20 16.85 7.04
CA GLU A 315 18.04 17.74 7.00
C GLU A 315 18.11 18.70 5.81
N ALA A 316 19.25 19.38 5.63
CA ALA A 316 19.45 20.29 4.49
C ALA A 316 19.34 19.56 3.14
N ALA A 317 19.84 18.32 3.05
CA ALA A 317 19.71 17.50 1.85
C ALA A 317 18.25 17.09 1.57
N ARG A 318 17.51 16.69 2.62
CA ARG A 318 16.08 16.38 2.55
C ARG A 318 15.28 17.60 2.08
N ASP A 319 15.54 18.76 2.66
CA ASP A 319 14.83 20.00 2.35
C ASP A 319 15.13 20.49 0.94
N HIS A 320 16.40 20.41 0.52
CA HIS A 320 16.79 20.71 -0.85
C HIS A 320 16.08 19.78 -1.85
N ARG A 321 16.07 18.46 -1.59
CA ARG A 321 15.34 17.47 -2.39
C ARG A 321 13.85 17.81 -2.49
N ALA A 322 13.19 18.06 -1.35
CA ALA A 322 11.78 18.41 -1.31
C ALA A 322 11.45 19.71 -2.06
N ALA A 323 12.34 20.70 -2.03
CA ALA A 323 12.16 21.99 -2.72
C ALA A 323 12.45 21.93 -4.23
N THR A 324 13.13 20.88 -4.72
CA THR A 324 13.66 20.84 -6.09
C THR A 324 13.11 19.69 -6.94
N GLU A 325 12.58 18.63 -6.33
CA GLU A 325 12.06 17.46 -7.03
C GLU A 325 10.53 17.51 -7.22
N THR A 326 10.08 17.48 -8.47
CA THR A 326 8.70 17.12 -8.83
C THR A 326 8.44 15.63 -8.57
N SER A 327 7.19 15.25 -8.31
CA SER A 327 6.73 13.85 -8.21
C SER A 327 6.72 13.13 -9.56
N LEU A 328 6.77 13.87 -10.66
CA LEU A 328 6.70 13.31 -12.01
C LEU A 328 7.99 12.56 -12.39
N THR A 329 7.85 11.50 -13.18
CA THR A 329 8.98 10.71 -13.66
C THR A 329 9.94 11.56 -14.49
N PRO A 330 11.28 11.39 -14.34
CA PRO A 330 12.25 12.02 -15.22
C PRO A 330 11.94 11.80 -16.71
N GLY A 331 12.01 12.89 -17.48
CA GLY A 331 11.68 12.91 -18.90
C GLY A 331 10.25 13.33 -19.22
N THR A 332 9.32 13.30 -18.25
CA THR A 332 7.92 13.70 -18.46
C THR A 332 7.83 15.14 -18.95
N VAL A 333 7.02 15.36 -19.99
CA VAL A 333 6.77 16.69 -20.57
C VAL A 333 5.49 17.26 -19.97
N VAL A 334 5.56 18.47 -19.44
CA VAL A 334 4.42 19.20 -18.87
C VAL A 334 4.31 20.61 -19.46
N GLU A 335 3.17 21.24 -19.25
CA GLU A 335 2.95 22.64 -19.60
C GLU A 335 2.36 23.37 -18.38
N GLU A 336 3.13 24.30 -17.82
CA GLU A 336 2.72 25.17 -16.71
C GLU A 336 2.81 26.63 -17.17
N ASP A 337 1.80 27.44 -16.86
CA ASP A 337 1.71 28.86 -17.27
C ASP A 337 1.95 29.11 -18.78
N GLY A 338 1.56 28.13 -19.62
CA GLY A 338 1.75 28.18 -21.08
C GLY A 338 3.19 27.94 -21.55
N GLN A 339 4.07 27.50 -20.65
CA GLN A 339 5.46 27.15 -20.94
C GLN A 339 5.67 25.64 -20.85
N PHE A 340 6.15 25.04 -21.94
CA PHE A 340 6.51 23.62 -21.94
C PHE A 340 7.81 23.39 -21.18
N GLN A 341 7.78 22.40 -20.31
CA GLN A 341 8.91 21.98 -19.48
C GLN A 341 9.05 20.47 -19.52
N LYS A 342 10.24 19.98 -19.18
CA LYS A 342 10.54 18.56 -19.06
C LYS A 342 11.20 18.29 -17.73
N VAL A 343 10.78 17.22 -17.06
CA VAL A 343 11.42 16.76 -15.83
C VAL A 343 12.82 16.24 -16.14
N THR A 344 13.83 16.67 -15.39
CA THR A 344 15.20 16.19 -15.56
C THR A 344 15.46 14.91 -14.77
N GLY A 345 16.62 14.28 -15.00
CA GLY A 345 17.06 13.10 -14.23
C GLY A 345 17.16 13.33 -12.72
N GLN A 346 17.25 14.60 -12.30
CA GLN A 346 17.32 15.02 -10.90
C GLN A 346 15.98 15.58 -10.41
N GLY A 347 14.89 15.34 -11.14
CA GLY A 347 13.53 15.67 -10.71
C GLY A 347 13.11 17.13 -10.84
N TYR A 348 13.87 18.05 -11.43
CA TYR A 348 13.41 19.44 -11.61
C TYR A 348 12.81 19.70 -13.00
N LEU A 349 11.96 20.72 -13.10
CA LEU A 349 11.39 21.18 -14.37
C LEU A 349 12.40 22.04 -15.13
N GLN A 350 12.75 21.60 -16.35
CA GLN A 350 13.59 22.35 -17.27
C GLN A 350 12.76 22.84 -18.47
N PRO A 351 12.76 24.14 -18.79
CA PRO A 351 12.11 24.65 -19.99
C PRO A 351 12.57 23.95 -21.28
N ILE A 352 11.62 23.59 -22.13
CA ILE A 352 11.89 23.07 -23.47
C ILE A 352 11.29 23.98 -24.53
N THR A 353 11.98 24.10 -25.67
CA THR A 353 11.49 24.89 -26.80
C THR A 353 10.56 24.03 -27.67
N VAL A 354 9.26 24.33 -27.63
CA VAL A 354 8.26 23.73 -28.52
C VAL A 354 7.91 24.72 -29.64
N PRO A 355 8.14 24.38 -30.93
CA PRO A 355 7.75 25.24 -32.04
C PRO A 355 6.24 25.52 -32.03
N LYS A 356 5.83 26.75 -32.35
CA LYS A 356 4.40 27.16 -32.38
C LYS A 356 3.53 26.24 -33.25
N ASN A 357 4.07 25.72 -34.35
CA ASN A 357 3.36 24.83 -35.25
C ASN A 357 3.27 23.37 -34.78
N ALA A 358 3.95 23.02 -33.68
CA ALA A 358 3.92 21.69 -33.05
C ALA A 358 3.19 21.71 -31.69
N ALA A 359 3.03 22.87 -31.05
CA ALA A 359 2.47 23.00 -29.70
C ALA A 359 1.09 22.35 -29.53
N ALA A 360 0.18 22.56 -30.49
CA ALA A 360 -1.16 21.97 -30.42
C ALA A 360 -1.16 20.44 -30.54
N GLU A 361 -0.23 19.88 -31.31
CA GLU A 361 -0.07 18.44 -31.45
C GLU A 361 0.63 17.83 -30.22
N VAL A 362 1.61 18.53 -29.64
CA VAL A 362 2.25 18.13 -28.37
C VAL A 362 1.21 18.03 -27.25
N ARG A 363 0.32 19.03 -27.10
CA ARG A 363 -0.78 18.96 -26.12
C ARG A 363 -1.72 17.78 -26.37
N SER A 364 -2.02 17.49 -27.64
CA SER A 364 -2.86 16.34 -28.00
C SER A 364 -2.19 15.01 -27.64
N LEU A 365 -0.87 14.88 -27.86
CA LEU A 365 -0.11 13.70 -27.45
C LEU A 365 0.04 13.59 -25.93
N MET A 366 0.16 14.72 -25.22
CA MET A 366 0.14 14.76 -23.75
C MET A 366 -1.21 14.30 -23.20
N GLY A 367 -2.33 14.79 -23.74
CA GLY A 367 -3.66 14.33 -23.34
C GLY A 367 -3.89 12.84 -23.62
N LEU A 368 -3.44 12.34 -24.77
CA LEU A 368 -3.49 10.91 -25.09
C LEU A 368 -2.59 10.09 -24.15
N ARG A 369 -1.38 10.57 -23.82
CA ARG A 369 -0.51 9.96 -22.81
C ARG A 369 -1.23 9.85 -21.48
N ASP A 370 -1.83 10.94 -21.00
CA ASP A 370 -2.47 10.99 -19.68
C ASP A 370 -3.65 10.03 -19.60
N ALA A 371 -4.50 10.00 -20.64
CA ALA A 371 -5.62 9.07 -20.72
C ALA A 371 -5.17 7.60 -20.80
N MET A 372 -4.16 7.31 -21.64
CA MET A 372 -3.60 5.95 -21.75
C MET A 372 -2.93 5.52 -20.44
N SER A 373 -2.19 6.40 -19.78
CA SER A 373 -1.56 6.12 -18.48
C SER A 373 -2.60 5.88 -17.39
N ALA A 374 -3.71 6.63 -17.37
CA ALA A 374 -4.81 6.41 -16.44
C ALA A 374 -5.47 5.04 -16.67
N LEU A 375 -5.79 4.70 -17.93
CA LEU A 375 -6.33 3.38 -18.28
C LEU A 375 -5.36 2.24 -17.91
N MET A 376 -4.07 2.43 -18.15
CA MET A 376 -3.04 1.43 -17.83
C MET A 376 -2.92 1.23 -16.32
N ARG A 377 -2.93 2.32 -15.53
CA ARG A 377 -2.98 2.24 -14.08
C ARG A 377 -4.23 1.52 -13.58
N ASP A 378 -5.41 1.83 -14.13
CA ASP A 378 -6.65 1.13 -13.77
C ASP A 378 -6.60 -0.37 -14.11
N GLN A 379 -6.11 -0.75 -15.30
CA GLN A 379 -5.94 -2.17 -15.64
C GLN A 379 -4.87 -2.85 -14.79
N ALA A 380 -3.88 -2.13 -14.24
CA ALA A 380 -2.96 -2.69 -13.25
C ALA A 380 -3.59 -2.74 -11.84
N ALA A 381 -4.63 -1.94 -11.57
CA ALA A 381 -5.30 -1.81 -10.28
C ALA A 381 -6.56 -2.68 -10.11
N THR A 382 -7.07 -3.26 -11.18
CA THR A 382 -8.33 -4.03 -11.15
C THR A 382 -8.07 -5.46 -11.60
N VAL A 383 -8.92 -6.41 -11.21
CA VAL A 383 -8.84 -7.81 -11.70
C VAL A 383 -9.80 -8.08 -12.86
N ALA A 384 -10.76 -7.18 -13.06
CA ALA A 384 -11.77 -7.21 -14.11
C ALA A 384 -12.17 -5.77 -14.46
N ASP A 385 -12.79 -5.58 -15.62
CA ASP A 385 -13.29 -4.26 -16.02
C ASP A 385 -14.42 -3.80 -15.10
N THR A 386 -14.22 -2.63 -14.49
CA THR A 386 -15.24 -1.89 -13.74
C THR A 386 -15.94 -0.86 -14.64
N ALA A 387 -17.00 -0.20 -14.16
CA ALA A 387 -17.60 0.92 -14.90
C ALA A 387 -16.59 2.04 -15.17
N GLU A 388 -15.70 2.32 -14.21
CA GLU A 388 -14.59 3.26 -14.36
C GLU A 388 -13.57 2.79 -15.39
N SER A 389 -13.21 1.49 -15.39
CA SER A 389 -12.33 0.90 -16.41
C SER A 389 -12.89 1.07 -17.83
N VAL A 390 -14.21 0.94 -17.98
CA VAL A 390 -14.88 1.18 -19.27
C VAL A 390 -14.80 2.66 -19.64
N GLN A 391 -15.09 3.57 -18.71
CA GLN A 391 -15.02 5.01 -18.98
C GLN A 391 -13.61 5.46 -19.35
N LEU A 392 -12.58 5.06 -18.60
CA LEU A 392 -11.18 5.38 -18.90
C LEU A 392 -10.75 4.87 -20.27
N ARG A 393 -11.29 3.72 -20.70
CA ARG A 393 -11.04 3.18 -22.04
C ARG A 393 -11.71 4.00 -23.12
N GLU A 394 -12.94 4.43 -22.89
CA GLU A 394 -13.66 5.33 -23.80
C GLU A 394 -12.94 6.69 -23.90
N ASP A 395 -12.45 7.24 -22.79
CA ASP A 395 -11.72 8.50 -22.76
C ASP A 395 -10.37 8.39 -23.51
N ALA A 396 -9.60 7.33 -23.27
CA ALA A 396 -8.35 7.07 -23.99
C ALA A 396 -8.59 6.87 -25.49
N ARG A 397 -9.67 6.19 -25.85
CA ARG A 397 -10.07 5.99 -27.24
C ARG A 397 -10.50 7.30 -27.89
N ALA A 398 -11.31 8.12 -27.22
CA ALA A 398 -11.74 9.42 -27.72
C ALA A 398 -10.55 10.38 -27.91
N ALA A 399 -9.59 10.36 -26.99
CA ALA A 399 -8.34 11.12 -27.12
C ALA A 399 -7.52 10.67 -28.34
N TRP A 400 -7.46 9.36 -28.60
CA TRP A 400 -6.78 8.80 -29.77
C TRP A 400 -7.50 9.16 -31.08
N GLU A 401 -8.83 8.98 -31.15
CA GLU A 401 -9.65 9.33 -32.33
C GLU A 401 -9.50 10.83 -32.66
N ALA A 402 -9.60 11.70 -31.66
CA ALA A 402 -9.41 13.14 -31.83
C ALA A 402 -7.99 13.52 -32.31
N HIS A 403 -6.96 12.78 -31.88
CA HIS A 403 -5.60 12.97 -32.38
C HIS A 403 -5.48 12.56 -33.85
N VAL A 404 -5.94 11.35 -34.19
CA VAL A 404 -5.84 10.79 -35.53
C VAL A 404 -6.63 11.61 -36.54
N ASP A 405 -7.85 12.04 -36.20
CA ASP A 405 -8.69 12.86 -37.07
C ASP A 405 -8.05 14.21 -37.41
N ARG A 406 -7.31 14.79 -36.46
CA ARG A 406 -6.72 16.13 -36.63
C ARG A 406 -5.31 16.12 -37.20
N TYR A 407 -4.48 15.16 -36.80
CA TYR A 407 -3.04 15.14 -37.10
C TYR A 407 -2.60 13.93 -37.94
N GLY A 408 -3.44 12.90 -38.06
CA GLY A 408 -3.11 11.60 -38.62
C GLY A 408 -2.54 10.64 -37.56
N PRO A 409 -2.17 9.40 -37.96
CA PRO A 409 -1.66 8.39 -37.04
C PRO A 409 -0.48 8.87 -36.19
N VAL A 410 -0.38 8.36 -34.97
CA VAL A 410 0.69 8.71 -34.02
C VAL A 410 2.06 8.26 -34.56
N ASN A 411 2.11 7.05 -35.14
CA ASN A 411 3.32 6.41 -35.67
C ASN A 411 3.67 6.83 -37.10
N ARG A 412 2.95 7.80 -37.68
CA ARG A 412 3.19 8.26 -39.07
C ARG A 412 4.59 8.83 -39.27
N TRP A 413 5.07 8.77 -40.50
CA TRP A 413 6.36 9.35 -40.88
C TRP A 413 6.32 9.94 -42.29
N THR A 414 7.32 10.76 -42.60
CA THR A 414 7.51 11.32 -43.93
C THR A 414 8.89 10.96 -44.47
N PRO A 415 9.03 10.65 -45.77
CA PRO A 415 10.31 10.35 -46.36
C PRO A 415 11.19 11.61 -46.43
N LYS A 416 12.44 11.48 -45.99
CA LYS A 416 13.45 12.52 -46.03
C LYS A 416 14.72 11.99 -46.64
N TRP A 417 15.13 12.60 -47.74
CA TRP A 417 16.37 12.23 -48.44
C TRP A 417 17.58 12.88 -47.79
N LYS A 418 18.53 12.07 -47.33
CA LYS A 418 19.82 12.53 -46.78
C LYS A 418 20.95 12.08 -47.70
N THR A 419 21.93 12.94 -47.92
CA THR A 419 23.16 12.54 -48.61
C THR A 419 24.12 11.91 -47.60
N VAL A 420 24.47 10.66 -47.82
CA VAL A 420 25.43 9.91 -47.00
C VAL A 420 26.65 9.58 -47.85
N THR A 421 27.83 9.74 -47.28
CA THR A 421 29.07 9.31 -47.93
C THR A 421 29.29 7.85 -47.58
N GLN A 422 29.17 6.99 -48.57
CA GLN A 422 29.37 5.55 -48.44
C GLN A 422 30.66 5.17 -49.16
N LYS A 423 31.46 4.31 -48.53
CA LYS A 423 32.68 3.79 -49.17
C LYS A 423 32.29 2.54 -49.96
N ASN A 424 32.58 2.53 -51.25
CA ASN A 424 32.37 1.37 -52.10
C ASN A 424 33.40 0.29 -51.71
N GLU A 425 32.92 -0.89 -51.31
CA GLU A 425 33.77 -1.99 -50.82
C GLU A 425 34.58 -2.66 -51.94
N GLU A 426 34.13 -2.58 -53.20
CA GLU A 426 34.84 -3.14 -54.37
C GLU A 426 35.90 -2.18 -54.94
N THR A 427 35.62 -0.88 -54.98
CA THR A 427 36.53 0.11 -55.59
C THR A 427 37.35 0.89 -54.56
N GLY A 428 36.95 0.89 -53.29
CA GLY A 428 37.58 1.65 -52.22
C GLY A 428 37.30 3.16 -52.25
N GLU A 429 36.56 3.64 -53.25
CA GLU A 429 36.22 5.06 -53.43
C GLU A 429 35.00 5.47 -52.59
N THR A 430 35.01 6.70 -52.08
CA THR A 430 33.85 7.28 -51.37
C THR A 430 32.88 7.93 -52.32
N GLU A 431 31.65 7.44 -52.36
CA GLU A 431 30.56 7.98 -53.16
C GLU A 431 29.51 8.66 -52.28
N LYS A 432 28.85 9.70 -52.82
CA LYS A 432 27.73 10.37 -52.16
C LYS A 432 26.42 9.74 -52.65
N VAL A 433 25.80 8.93 -51.81
CA VAL A 433 24.52 8.28 -52.10
C VAL A 433 23.40 9.07 -51.42
N ARG A 434 22.23 9.19 -52.08
CA ARG A 434 21.02 9.70 -51.43
C ARG A 434 20.28 8.53 -50.81
N GLU A 435 20.21 8.53 -49.49
CA GLU A 435 19.49 7.55 -48.70
C GLU A 435 18.15 8.15 -48.26
N GLU A 436 17.07 7.37 -48.38
CA GLU A 436 15.75 7.75 -47.88
C GLU A 436 15.68 7.39 -46.38
N THR A 437 15.41 8.39 -45.55
CA THR A 437 15.27 8.23 -44.10
C THR A 437 13.85 8.58 -43.68
N ARG A 438 13.32 7.91 -42.65
CA ARG A 438 11.99 8.19 -42.11
C ARG A 438 12.07 9.32 -41.09
N GLU A 439 11.34 10.40 -41.31
CA GLU A 439 11.23 11.51 -40.37
C GLU A 439 9.85 11.54 -39.71
N ALA A 440 9.85 11.32 -38.39
CA ALA A 440 8.66 11.46 -37.56
C ALA A 440 8.27 12.94 -37.36
N PRO A 441 6.98 13.24 -37.09
CA PRO A 441 6.49 14.58 -36.80
C PRO A 441 7.29 15.29 -35.69
N LYS A 442 7.30 16.62 -35.72
CA LYS A 442 8.02 17.41 -34.71
C LYS A 442 7.52 17.12 -33.30
N ALA A 443 6.20 17.00 -33.11
CA ALA A 443 5.59 16.69 -31.83
C ALA A 443 6.00 15.31 -31.31
N THR A 444 5.93 14.27 -32.15
CA THR A 444 6.41 12.91 -31.85
C THR A 444 7.87 12.89 -31.40
N ARG A 445 8.75 13.67 -32.04
CA ARG A 445 10.18 13.74 -31.65
C ARG A 445 10.39 14.46 -30.31
N ILE A 446 9.56 15.44 -29.97
CA ILE A 446 9.61 16.13 -28.67
C ILE A 446 9.16 15.17 -27.56
N MET A 447 8.06 14.46 -27.78
CA MET A 447 7.51 13.51 -26.83
C MET A 447 8.32 12.22 -26.71
N ARG A 448 9.25 11.92 -27.63
CA ARG A 448 10.04 10.67 -27.63
C ARG A 448 10.82 10.41 -26.33
N GLN A 449 11.18 11.45 -25.58
CA GLN A 449 11.88 11.33 -24.29
C GLN A 449 10.94 11.28 -23.09
N ASP A 450 9.63 11.46 -23.30
CA ASP A 450 8.62 11.30 -22.26
C ASP A 450 8.45 9.78 -21.98
N PRO A 451 8.54 9.36 -20.70
CA PRO A 451 8.47 7.95 -20.33
C PRO A 451 7.12 7.30 -20.68
N GLY A 452 6.03 8.07 -20.72
CA GLY A 452 4.70 7.59 -21.12
C GLY A 452 4.51 7.49 -22.64
N PHE A 453 5.45 7.99 -23.44
CA PHE A 453 5.26 8.06 -24.90
C PHE A 453 5.26 6.70 -25.59
N ALA A 454 5.94 5.71 -25.03
CA ALA A 454 5.87 4.34 -25.56
C ALA A 454 4.44 3.80 -25.54
N LEU A 455 3.68 4.15 -24.50
CA LEU A 455 2.27 3.77 -24.38
C LEU A 455 1.40 4.47 -25.42
N VAL A 456 1.67 5.75 -25.69
CA VAL A 456 1.00 6.52 -26.76
C VAL A 456 1.22 5.89 -28.14
N MET A 457 2.45 5.47 -28.43
CA MET A 457 2.78 4.79 -29.68
C MET A 457 2.07 3.42 -29.79
N ALA A 458 1.84 2.74 -28.66
CA ALA A 458 1.14 1.46 -28.59
C ALA A 458 -0.40 1.58 -28.69
N ALA A 459 -0.97 2.80 -28.72
CA ALA A 459 -2.40 3.02 -28.84
C ALA A 459 -2.99 2.57 -30.20
N GLU A 460 -2.14 2.40 -31.22
CA GLU A 460 -2.58 2.03 -32.56
C GLU A 460 -1.83 0.84 -33.16
N GLN A 461 -2.54 0.08 -33.99
CA GLN A 461 -1.95 -0.83 -34.96
C GLN A 461 -1.69 -0.05 -36.26
N PHE A 462 -0.44 0.32 -36.48
CA PHE A 462 -0.04 1.17 -37.60
C PHE A 462 0.33 0.34 -38.84
N ASN A 463 -0.28 0.68 -39.98
CA ASN A 463 0.10 0.15 -41.29
C ASN A 463 1.12 1.10 -41.95
N ASP A 464 2.35 0.62 -42.02
CA ASP A 464 3.50 1.38 -42.52
C ASP A 464 3.40 1.74 -44.01
N GLU A 465 2.83 0.86 -44.84
CA GLU A 465 2.69 1.09 -46.29
C GLU A 465 1.58 2.09 -46.59
N ALA A 466 0.43 1.95 -45.92
CA ALA A 466 -0.74 2.78 -46.14
C ALA A 466 -0.69 4.12 -45.37
N GLN A 467 0.21 4.25 -44.38
CA GLN A 467 0.23 5.36 -43.41
C GLN A 467 -1.14 5.54 -42.72
N THR A 468 -1.79 4.42 -42.38
CA THR A 468 -3.08 4.38 -41.69
C THR A 468 -2.97 3.62 -40.36
N ALA A 469 -3.92 3.84 -39.46
CA ALA A 469 -3.94 3.21 -38.15
C ALA A 469 -5.35 2.77 -37.75
N THR A 470 -5.43 1.66 -37.02
CA THR A 470 -6.64 1.23 -36.29
C THR A 470 -6.33 1.19 -34.79
N PRO A 471 -7.35 1.32 -33.91
CA PRO A 471 -7.11 1.27 -32.48
C PRO A 471 -6.50 -0.09 -32.08
N SER A 472 -5.59 -0.09 -31.11
CA SER A 472 -5.01 -1.32 -30.58
C SER A 472 -5.91 -1.97 -29.52
N ASP A 473 -5.52 -3.15 -29.07
CA ASP A 473 -6.31 -3.96 -28.15
C ASP A 473 -6.58 -3.22 -26.83
N ILE A 474 -5.64 -2.43 -26.30
CA ILE A 474 -5.81 -1.70 -25.03
C ILE A 474 -6.97 -0.69 -25.07
N LEU A 475 -7.30 -0.16 -26.26
CA LEU A 475 -8.40 0.78 -26.48
C LEU A 475 -9.76 0.08 -26.69
N THR A 476 -9.78 -1.24 -26.85
CA THR A 476 -10.99 -2.00 -27.18
C THR A 476 -11.34 -3.08 -26.15
N LYS A 477 -10.33 -3.61 -25.47
CA LYS A 477 -10.48 -4.62 -24.42
C LYS A 477 -9.33 -4.49 -23.42
N ARG A 478 -9.45 -5.22 -22.32
CA ARG A 478 -8.40 -5.36 -21.35
C ARG A 478 -7.19 -6.12 -21.91
N THR A 479 -5.99 -5.62 -21.63
CA THR A 479 -4.72 -6.23 -22.08
C THR A 479 -3.79 -6.59 -20.93
N VAL A 480 -4.07 -6.13 -19.70
CA VAL A 480 -3.25 -6.43 -18.52
C VAL A 480 -3.99 -7.29 -17.52
N THR A 481 -3.36 -8.43 -17.21
CA THR A 481 -3.76 -9.35 -16.15
C THR A 481 -2.83 -9.12 -14.98
N VAL A 482 -3.40 -8.82 -13.81
CA VAL A 482 -2.61 -8.64 -12.59
C VAL A 482 -2.27 -10.01 -12.02
N GLU A 483 -1.01 -10.44 -12.18
CA GLU A 483 -0.46 -11.52 -11.37
C GLU A 483 -0.13 -10.96 -9.99
N ARG A 484 -0.79 -11.47 -8.96
CA ARG A 484 -0.50 -11.10 -7.56
C ARG A 484 0.60 -12.03 -7.05
N PRO A 485 1.83 -11.54 -6.79
CA PRO A 485 2.82 -12.37 -6.12
C PRO A 485 2.30 -12.70 -4.71
N LEU A 486 2.06 -13.98 -4.44
CA LEU A 486 1.69 -14.45 -3.11
C LEU A 486 2.97 -14.49 -2.25
N LEU A 487 3.22 -13.41 -1.49
CA LEU A 487 4.34 -13.33 -0.55
C LEU A 487 4.04 -14.01 0.81
N GLY A 488 2.78 -14.35 1.05
CA GLY A 488 2.27 -15.04 2.23
C GLY A 488 0.91 -15.67 1.90
N ALA A 489 0.41 -16.50 2.81
CA ALA A 489 -0.73 -17.37 2.54
C ALA A 489 -1.86 -17.20 3.55
N ASP A 490 -3.10 -17.32 3.07
CA ASP A 490 -4.29 -17.34 3.92
C ASP A 490 -4.70 -18.77 4.29
N THR A 491 -4.09 -19.79 3.67
CA THR A 491 -4.33 -21.21 3.98
C THR A 491 -3.03 -22.02 4.04
N ALA A 492 -3.04 -23.14 4.77
CA ALA A 492 -1.89 -24.03 4.86
C ALA A 492 -1.53 -24.68 3.51
N GLU A 493 -2.52 -24.94 2.66
CA GLU A 493 -2.32 -25.47 1.31
C GLU A 493 -1.61 -24.46 0.40
N GLU A 494 -2.05 -23.21 0.38
CA GLU A 494 -1.36 -22.15 -0.36
C GLU A 494 0.08 -21.97 0.14
N ALA A 495 0.28 -21.97 1.46
CA ALA A 495 1.60 -21.85 2.07
C ALA A 495 2.53 -22.99 1.64
N LEU A 496 2.03 -24.22 1.60
CA LEU A 496 2.76 -25.41 1.14
C LEU A 496 3.20 -25.27 -0.31
N VAL A 497 2.28 -24.86 -1.20
CA VAL A 497 2.60 -24.64 -2.63
C VAL A 497 3.69 -23.57 -2.79
N LEU A 498 3.58 -22.47 -2.05
CA LEU A 498 4.57 -21.39 -2.09
C LEU A 498 5.92 -21.78 -1.47
N ALA A 499 5.94 -22.68 -0.49
CA ALA A 499 7.17 -23.23 0.06
C ALA A 499 7.87 -24.11 -0.98
N ILE A 500 7.16 -25.06 -1.58
CA ILE A 500 7.69 -25.96 -2.62
C ILE A 500 8.23 -25.19 -3.81
N ASN A 501 7.51 -24.16 -4.27
CA ASN A 501 7.98 -23.32 -5.38
C ASN A 501 9.29 -22.58 -5.06
N ALA A 502 9.56 -22.29 -3.79
CA ALA A 502 10.75 -21.56 -3.37
C ALA A 502 11.95 -22.46 -3.07
N THR A 503 11.74 -23.62 -2.43
CA THR A 503 12.82 -24.52 -1.99
C THR A 503 12.97 -25.78 -2.84
N GLY A 504 11.96 -26.13 -3.63
CA GLY A 504 11.89 -27.38 -4.40
C GLY A 504 11.35 -28.58 -3.61
N SER A 505 11.03 -28.43 -2.32
CA SER A 505 10.50 -29.49 -1.45
C SER A 505 9.53 -28.93 -0.41
N ALA A 506 8.78 -29.81 0.27
CA ALA A 506 7.95 -29.39 1.39
C ALA A 506 8.84 -29.05 2.59
N ASP A 507 8.85 -27.78 3.01
CA ASP A 507 9.67 -27.25 4.10
C ASP A 507 8.76 -26.60 5.14
N LEU A 508 8.74 -27.15 6.37
CA LEU A 508 7.87 -26.68 7.45
C LEU A 508 8.21 -25.27 7.93
N GLU A 509 9.48 -24.90 7.96
CA GLU A 509 9.89 -23.55 8.38
C GLU A 509 9.39 -22.53 7.37
N GLN A 510 9.53 -22.84 6.08
CA GLN A 510 9.05 -21.98 5.00
C GLN A 510 7.52 -21.85 4.99
N VAL A 511 6.80 -22.93 5.31
CA VAL A 511 5.34 -22.89 5.49
C VAL A 511 4.96 -22.01 6.68
N ALA A 512 5.62 -22.19 7.83
CA ALA A 512 5.36 -21.41 9.04
C ALA A 512 5.57 -19.91 8.80
N VAL A 513 6.65 -19.54 8.11
CA VAL A 513 6.96 -18.16 7.70
C VAL A 513 5.85 -17.58 6.81
N ARG A 514 5.33 -18.34 5.84
CA ARG A 514 4.26 -17.86 4.92
C ARG A 514 2.89 -17.77 5.58
N LEU A 515 2.66 -18.58 6.62
CA LEU A 515 1.43 -18.59 7.43
C LEU A 515 1.48 -17.59 8.59
N GLY A 516 2.65 -17.04 8.91
CA GLY A 516 2.79 -16.12 10.03
C GLY A 516 2.57 -16.78 11.38
N THR A 517 3.05 -18.01 11.56
CA THR A 517 2.82 -18.84 12.74
C THR A 517 4.09 -19.59 13.13
N ASP A 518 4.09 -20.28 14.27
CA ASP A 518 5.19 -21.17 14.65
C ASP A 518 5.14 -22.54 13.93
N VAL A 519 6.28 -23.23 13.89
CA VAL A 519 6.44 -24.53 13.21
C VAL A 519 5.46 -25.60 13.73
N PRO A 520 5.27 -25.78 15.06
CA PRO A 520 4.30 -26.75 15.57
C PRO A 520 2.87 -26.49 15.07
N THR A 521 2.42 -25.23 15.10
CA THR A 521 1.09 -24.85 14.59
C THR A 521 0.99 -25.07 13.09
N ALA A 522 2.02 -24.71 12.31
CA ALA A 522 2.04 -24.95 10.87
C ALA A 522 1.92 -26.45 10.54
N ARG A 523 2.62 -27.31 11.28
CA ARG A 523 2.52 -28.78 11.13
C ARG A 523 1.10 -29.29 11.42
N GLN A 524 0.47 -28.77 12.47
CA GLN A 524 -0.91 -29.11 12.83
C GLN A 524 -1.90 -28.69 11.75
N GLU A 525 -1.78 -27.46 11.23
CA GLU A 525 -2.68 -26.90 10.22
C GLU A 525 -2.51 -27.54 8.84
N LEU A 526 -1.29 -27.95 8.48
CA LEU A 526 -1.06 -28.75 7.27
C LEU A 526 -1.80 -30.08 7.35
N GLY A 527 -1.94 -30.65 8.55
CA GLY A 527 -2.67 -31.89 8.80
C GLY A 527 -2.26 -33.00 7.84
N THR A 528 -3.21 -33.44 7.00
CA THR A 528 -3.02 -34.53 6.04
C THR A 528 -2.48 -34.07 4.68
N LEU A 529 -2.17 -32.78 4.48
CA LEU A 529 -1.57 -32.28 3.23
C LEU A 529 -0.12 -32.77 3.04
N VAL A 530 0.54 -33.14 4.14
CA VAL A 530 1.91 -33.65 4.19
C VAL A 530 1.98 -34.86 5.12
N PHE A 531 2.99 -35.70 4.94
CA PHE A 531 3.32 -36.83 5.81
C PHE A 531 4.81 -36.81 6.12
N ASP A 532 5.21 -37.35 7.26
CA ASP A 532 6.61 -37.51 7.62
C ASP A 532 7.28 -38.53 6.69
N ASP A 533 8.50 -38.24 6.23
CA ASP A 533 9.20 -39.13 5.30
C ASP A 533 9.71 -40.39 6.03
N PRO A 534 9.29 -41.60 5.63
CA PRO A 534 9.73 -42.83 6.27
C PRO A 534 11.24 -43.08 6.16
N GLU A 535 11.92 -42.49 5.18
CA GLU A 535 13.36 -42.62 4.95
C GLU A 535 14.19 -41.52 5.65
N ASP A 536 13.60 -40.34 5.90
CA ASP A 536 14.22 -39.23 6.64
C ASP A 536 13.20 -38.55 7.57
N GLU A 537 13.22 -38.94 8.84
CA GLU A 537 12.30 -38.44 9.87
C GLU A 537 12.41 -36.93 10.15
N SER A 538 13.44 -36.27 9.62
CA SER A 538 13.59 -34.81 9.72
C SER A 538 12.89 -34.04 8.60
N SER A 539 12.33 -34.77 7.61
CA SER A 539 11.71 -34.20 6.42
C SER A 539 10.23 -34.58 6.30
N ILE A 540 9.49 -33.73 5.58
CA ILE A 540 8.09 -33.99 5.23
C ILE A 540 7.96 -34.10 3.71
N ILE A 541 7.04 -34.94 3.26
CA ILE A 541 6.70 -35.09 1.85
C ILE A 541 5.21 -34.81 1.63
N THR A 542 4.89 -34.33 0.43
CA THR A 542 3.51 -33.97 0.10
C THR A 542 2.61 -35.20 0.07
N ARG A 543 1.31 -35.03 0.34
CA ARG A 543 0.32 -36.10 0.17
C ARG A 543 0.41 -36.76 -1.21
N ALA A 544 0.57 -35.96 -2.27
CA ALA A 544 0.65 -36.46 -3.63
C ALA A 544 1.87 -37.37 -3.84
N GLU A 545 3.02 -36.99 -3.29
CA GLU A 545 4.25 -37.76 -3.37
C GLU A 545 4.20 -39.02 -2.50
N TYR A 546 3.73 -38.89 -1.25
CA TYR A 546 3.55 -40.01 -0.33
C TYR A 546 2.62 -41.08 -0.91
N LEU A 547 1.50 -40.66 -1.51
CA LEU A 547 0.50 -41.54 -2.12
C LEU A 547 0.80 -41.90 -3.58
N SER A 548 2.05 -41.79 -4.02
CA SER A 548 2.49 -42.19 -5.36
C SER A 548 3.66 -43.20 -5.29
N GLY A 549 3.82 -43.99 -6.35
CA GLY A 549 4.88 -45.01 -6.46
C GLY A 549 4.59 -46.29 -5.69
N HIS A 550 5.60 -46.81 -4.97
CA HIS A 550 5.55 -48.06 -4.22
C HIS A 550 4.81 -47.92 -2.87
N ILE A 551 3.53 -47.57 -2.92
CA ILE A 551 2.69 -47.25 -1.75
C ILE A 551 2.63 -48.40 -0.73
N ARG A 552 2.69 -49.66 -1.18
CA ARG A 552 2.66 -50.84 -0.30
C ARG A 552 3.87 -50.90 0.61
N ASP A 553 5.05 -50.62 0.06
CA ASP A 553 6.31 -50.67 0.79
C ASP A 553 6.36 -49.53 1.81
N LYS A 554 5.94 -48.32 1.41
CA LYS A 554 5.78 -47.16 2.33
C LYS A 554 4.81 -47.45 3.47
N LEU A 555 3.68 -48.12 3.18
CA LEU A 555 2.69 -48.50 4.19
C LEU A 555 3.21 -49.56 5.17
N GLU A 556 3.99 -50.53 4.70
CA GLU A 556 4.62 -51.53 5.57
C GLU A 556 5.63 -50.88 6.53
N VAL A 557 6.45 -49.94 6.03
CA VAL A 557 7.39 -49.17 6.85
C VAL A 557 6.64 -48.32 7.89
N ALA A 558 5.61 -47.59 7.49
CA ALA A 558 4.81 -46.78 8.42
C ALA A 558 4.16 -47.64 9.52
N ARG A 559 3.58 -48.79 9.17
CA ARG A 559 3.00 -49.73 10.16
C ARG A 559 4.05 -50.27 11.13
N ALA A 560 5.21 -50.65 10.62
CA ALA A 560 6.30 -51.13 11.47
C ALA A 560 6.79 -50.05 12.44
N LYS A 561 6.81 -48.77 12.01
CA LYS A 561 7.13 -47.63 12.88
C LYS A 561 6.01 -47.35 13.89
N ALA A 562 4.74 -47.41 13.49
CA ALA A 562 3.59 -47.24 14.38
C ALA A 562 3.52 -48.32 15.49
N GLU A 563 3.99 -49.54 15.20
CA GLU A 563 4.11 -50.59 16.23
C GLU A 563 5.24 -50.31 17.24
N GLN A 564 6.28 -49.58 16.83
CA GLN A 564 7.43 -49.22 17.68
C GLN A 564 7.21 -47.93 18.47
N ASP A 565 6.45 -46.99 17.89
CA ASP A 565 6.03 -45.74 18.52
C ASP A 565 4.51 -45.53 18.34
N PRO A 566 3.69 -46.14 19.22
CA PRO A 566 2.24 -46.11 19.10
C PRO A 566 1.62 -44.71 19.27
N GLU A 567 2.35 -43.75 19.83
CA GLU A 567 1.91 -42.34 19.95
C GLU A 567 2.60 -41.42 18.93
N GLY A 568 3.42 -41.99 18.04
CA GLY A 568 4.18 -41.28 17.03
C GLY A 568 3.37 -40.91 15.77
N PRO A 569 3.98 -40.19 14.82
CA PRO A 569 3.31 -39.64 13.63
C PRO A 569 2.87 -40.69 12.59
N TRP A 570 3.09 -41.98 12.85
CA TRP A 570 2.94 -43.08 11.89
C TRP A 570 1.59 -43.82 11.97
N GLN A 571 0.69 -43.43 12.89
CA GLN A 571 -0.71 -43.89 12.90
C GLN A 571 -1.52 -43.28 11.75
#